data_AF-A0A846P9E9-F1
#
_entry.id   AF-A0A846P9E9-F1
#
_cell.length_a   1.000
_cell.length_b   1.000
_cell.length_c   1.000
_cell.angle_alpha   90.00
_cell.angle_beta   90.00
_cell.angle_gamma   90.00
#
_symmetry.space_group_name_H-M   'P 1'
#
loop_
_entity.id
_entity.type
_entity.pdbx_description
1 polymer ?
#
loop_
_entity_poly.entity_id
_entity_poly.type
_entity_poly.pdbx_seq_one_letter_code
_entity_poly.pdbx_strand_id
1 'polypeptide(L)'
;MIEAIRFQLLLATFAGWVGRQQSAVISYLIEENRVLKEQLESGGKRLRFSDDQRRGLASKGKPLGRKLLHQIATIVTPDTILAWHRKLIAAKWTYPSKRVGRPGVMKVIVS
;
A
#
# COMPACT_ATOMS: atom_id res chain seq x y z
N MET A 1 -0.62 43.06 -2.36
CA MET A 1 0.27 42.30 -3.28
C MET A 1 1.62 41.96 -2.66
N ILE A 2 2.37 42.94 -2.10
CA ILE A 2 3.70 42.70 -1.51
C ILE A 2 3.68 41.70 -0.34
N GLU A 3 2.71 41.81 0.57
CA GLU A 3 2.57 40.87 1.70
C GLU A 3 2.32 39.43 1.22
N ALA A 4 1.45 39.23 0.23
CA ALA A 4 1.19 37.91 -0.34
C ALA A 4 2.46 37.27 -0.95
N ILE A 5 3.30 38.07 -1.62
CA ILE A 5 4.57 37.61 -2.18
C ILE A 5 5.55 37.23 -1.07
N ARG A 6 5.63 38.00 0.01
CA ARG A 6 6.46 37.67 1.19
C ARG A 6 6.02 36.35 1.84
N PHE A 7 4.72 36.17 2.05
CA PHE A 7 4.17 34.92 2.59
C PHE A 7 4.43 33.72 1.66
N GLN A 8 4.28 33.88 0.35
CA GLN A 8 4.59 32.82 -0.62
C GLN A 8 6.06 32.41 -0.59
N LEU A 9 6.98 33.38 -0.48
CA LEU A 9 8.41 33.09 -0.38
C LEU A 9 8.76 32.37 0.94
N LEU A 10 8.19 32.80 2.06
CA LEU A 10 8.35 32.12 3.35
C LEU A 10 7.79 30.69 3.30
N LEU A 11 6.60 30.50 2.71
CA LEU A 11 6.01 29.18 2.56
C LEU A 11 6.85 28.27 1.65
N ALA A 12 7.33 28.79 0.52
CA ALA A 12 8.14 28.01 -0.43
C ALA A 12 9.49 27.61 0.17
N THR A 13 10.16 28.51 0.89
CA THR A 13 11.43 28.23 1.58
C THR A 13 11.24 27.20 2.70
N PHE A 14 10.17 27.33 3.48
CA PHE A 14 9.81 26.35 4.51
C PHE A 14 9.47 24.99 3.93
N ALA A 15 8.61 24.93 2.91
CA ALA A 15 8.24 23.69 2.23
C ALA A 15 9.46 23.01 1.59
N GLY A 16 10.37 23.80 0.98
CA GLY A 16 11.63 23.28 0.45
C GLY A 16 12.56 22.74 1.53
N TRP A 17 12.63 23.38 2.70
CA TRP A 17 13.42 22.90 3.84
C TRP A 17 12.86 21.58 4.40
N VAL A 18 11.56 21.51 4.65
CA VAL A 18 10.88 20.29 5.13
C VAL A 18 11.05 19.15 4.11
N GLY A 19 10.87 19.44 2.82
CA GLY A 19 11.02 18.43 1.76
C GLY A 19 12.43 17.85 1.68
N ARG A 20 13.48 18.67 1.87
CA ARG A 20 14.87 18.20 1.92
C ARG A 20 15.13 17.31 3.13
N GLN A 21 14.65 17.70 4.31
CA GLN A 21 14.80 16.90 5.52
C GLN A 21 14.08 15.54 5.39
N GLN A 22 12.87 15.53 4.84
CA GLN A 22 12.11 14.31 4.58
C GLN A 22 12.80 13.40 3.56
N SER A 23 13.45 13.98 2.55
CA SER A 23 14.17 13.21 1.51
C SER A 23 15.35 12.42 2.08
N ALA A 24 16.11 12.99 3.02
CA ALA A 24 17.20 12.28 3.69
C ALA A 24 16.69 11.08 4.50
N VAL A 25 15.59 11.27 5.25
CA VAL A 25 14.96 10.19 6.03
C VAL A 25 14.43 9.08 5.12
N ILE A 26 13.75 9.43 4.02
CA ILE A 26 13.24 8.45 3.05
C ILE A 26 14.40 7.67 2.43
N SER A 27 15.47 8.34 2.02
CA SER A 27 16.65 7.69 1.43
C SER A 27 17.28 6.70 2.39
N TYR A 28 17.43 7.06 3.66
CA TYR A 28 17.95 6.17 4.69
C TYR A 28 17.04 4.95 4.90
N LEU A 29 15.73 5.16 5.04
CA LEU A 29 14.77 4.07 5.24
C LEU A 29 14.67 3.13 4.03
N ILE A 30 14.87 3.63 2.80
CA ILE A 30 14.95 2.80 1.60
C ILE A 30 16.17 1.87 1.69
N GLU A 31 17.32 2.42 2.08
CA GLU A 31 18.55 1.63 2.21
C GLU A 31 18.47 0.62 3.35
N GLU A 32 17.92 1.01 4.51
CA GLU A 32 17.67 0.09 5.62
C GLU A 32 16.76 -1.07 5.20
N ASN A 33 15.65 -0.79 4.49
CA ASN A 33 14.78 -1.85 3.97
C ASN A 33 15.49 -2.76 2.96
N ARG A 34 16.43 -2.22 2.16
CA ARG A 34 17.22 -2.99 1.21
C ARG A 34 18.17 -3.95 1.93
N VAL A 35 18.89 -3.46 2.94
CA VAL A 35 19.78 -4.27 3.78
C VAL A 35 19.00 -5.37 4.49
N LEU A 36 17.84 -5.04 5.10
CA LEU A 36 16.98 -6.01 5.76
C LEU A 36 16.49 -7.08 4.78
N LYS A 37 16.09 -6.70 3.57
CA LYS A 37 15.67 -7.64 2.53
C LYS A 37 16.80 -8.60 2.15
N GLU A 38 18.02 -8.09 1.95
CA GLU A 38 19.19 -8.90 1.61
C GLU A 38 19.57 -9.88 2.74
N GLN A 39 19.48 -9.44 4.00
CA GLN A 39 19.69 -10.31 5.16
C GLN A 39 18.66 -11.44 5.25
N LEU A 40 17.40 -11.15 4.91
CA LEU A 40 16.33 -12.15 4.91
C LEU A 40 16.46 -13.15 3.76
N GLU A 41 16.87 -12.67 2.58
CA GLU A 41 17.13 -13.51 1.40
C GLU A 41 18.36 -14.41 1.60
N SER A 42 19.46 -13.87 2.13
CA SER A 42 20.67 -14.65 2.47
C SER A 42 20.41 -15.69 3.57
N GLY A 43 19.52 -15.39 4.52
CA GLY A 43 19.06 -16.34 5.52
C GLY A 43 18.06 -17.39 5.01
N GLY A 44 17.75 -17.42 3.71
CA GLY A 44 16.82 -18.39 3.09
C GLY A 44 15.36 -18.26 3.53
N LYS A 45 15.00 -17.20 4.26
CA LYS A 45 13.66 -17.00 4.81
C LYS A 45 12.79 -16.25 3.80
N ARG A 46 11.78 -16.93 3.25
CA ARG A 46 10.74 -16.28 2.46
C ARG A 46 9.90 -15.35 3.35
N LEU A 47 9.83 -14.07 2.98
CA LEU A 47 9.00 -13.06 3.62
C LEU A 47 7.51 -13.40 3.51
N ARG A 48 6.90 -13.80 4.63
CA ARG A 48 5.44 -14.00 4.73
C ARG A 48 4.82 -12.80 5.44
N PHE A 49 3.97 -12.06 4.74
CA PHE A 49 3.22 -10.96 5.34
C PHE A 49 1.93 -11.46 6.01
N SER A 50 1.73 -11.05 7.25
CA SER A 50 0.44 -11.14 7.95
C SER A 50 -0.58 -10.19 7.30
N ASP A 51 -1.88 -10.48 7.45
CA ASP A 51 -2.93 -9.65 6.88
C ASP A 51 -2.93 -8.22 7.43
N ASP A 52 -2.51 -8.00 8.68
CA ASP A 52 -2.36 -6.66 9.24
C ASP A 52 -1.21 -5.88 8.60
N GLN A 53 -0.09 -6.55 8.31
CA GLN A 53 1.03 -5.95 7.58
C GLN A 53 0.62 -5.58 6.16
N ARG A 54 -0.10 -6.47 5.46
CA ARG A 54 -0.66 -6.19 4.12
C ARG A 54 -1.61 -5.01 4.15
N ARG A 55 -2.47 -4.93 5.18
CA ARG A 55 -3.43 -3.83 5.36
C ARG A 55 -2.71 -2.50 5.57
N GLY A 56 -1.69 -2.47 6.43
CA GLY A 56 -0.87 -1.29 6.68
C GLY A 56 -0.11 -0.81 5.45
N LEU A 57 0.50 -1.73 4.69
CA LEU A 57 1.19 -1.40 3.45
C LEU A 57 0.23 -0.88 2.37
N ALA A 58 -0.93 -1.51 2.24
CA ALA A 58 -1.95 -1.11 1.27
C ALA A 58 -2.53 0.27 1.56
N SER A 59 -2.86 0.57 2.82
CA SER A 59 -3.44 1.85 3.22
C SER A 59 -2.46 3.01 3.06
N LYS A 60 -1.19 2.82 3.48
CA LYS A 60 -0.13 3.83 3.33
C LYS A 60 0.37 3.94 1.89
N GLY A 61 0.34 2.86 1.12
CA GLY A 61 0.82 2.82 -0.26
C GLY A 61 -0.13 3.46 -1.27
N LYS A 62 -1.45 3.39 -1.06
CA LYS A 62 -2.43 3.93 -2.02
C LYS A 62 -2.24 5.45 -2.31
N PRO A 63 -2.07 6.34 -1.30
CA PRO A 63 -1.86 7.76 -1.53
C PRO A 63 -0.61 8.10 -2.34
N LEU A 64 0.44 7.26 -2.26
CA LEU A 64 1.69 7.45 -3.00
C LEU A 64 1.51 7.20 -4.51
N GLY A 65 0.51 6.39 -4.88
CA GLY A 65 0.24 6.06 -6.27
C GLY A 65 1.30 5.15 -6.91
N ARG A 66 1.02 4.69 -8.13
CA ARG A 66 1.84 3.66 -8.78
C ARG A 66 3.26 4.13 -9.10
N LYS A 67 3.42 5.36 -9.59
CA LYS A 67 4.70 5.92 -10.02
C LYS A 67 5.70 6.03 -8.86
N LEU A 68 5.28 6.66 -7.75
CA LEU A 68 6.16 6.83 -6.59
C LEU A 68 6.47 5.48 -5.93
N LEU A 69 5.49 4.57 -5.84
CA LEU A 69 5.75 3.22 -5.33
C LEU A 69 6.79 2.47 -6.15
N HIS A 70 6.85 2.64 -7.48
CA HIS A 70 7.92 2.02 -8.28
C HIS A 70 9.32 2.53 -7.92
N GLN A 71 9.43 3.75 -7.39
CA GLN A 71 10.71 4.33 -7.01
C GLN A 71 11.13 3.91 -5.59
N ILE A 72 10.19 3.73 -4.67
CA ILE A 72 10.50 3.56 -3.24
C ILE A 72 10.21 2.16 -2.67
N ALA A 73 9.39 1.35 -3.35
CA ALA A 73 8.98 0.05 -2.81
C ALA A 73 10.08 -0.99 -3.03
N THR A 74 10.75 -1.39 -1.95
CA THR A 74 11.89 -2.33 -2.00
C THR A 74 11.50 -3.78 -1.72
N ILE A 75 10.50 -3.99 -0.85
CA ILE A 75 10.13 -5.32 -0.33
C ILE A 75 8.99 -5.95 -1.13
N VAL A 76 7.91 -5.22 -1.38
CA VAL A 76 6.71 -5.71 -2.05
C VAL A 76 6.52 -4.95 -3.35
N THR A 77 6.15 -5.65 -4.43
CA THR A 77 5.91 -4.98 -5.71
C THR A 77 4.74 -3.99 -5.59
N PRO A 78 4.85 -2.80 -6.21
CA PRO A 78 3.79 -1.78 -6.19
C PRO A 78 2.41 -2.34 -6.57
N ASP A 79 2.38 -3.27 -7.52
CA ASP A 79 1.17 -3.89 -8.03
C ASP A 79 0.48 -4.77 -7.00
N THR A 80 1.27 -5.45 -6.18
CA THR A 80 0.79 -6.26 -5.07
C THR A 80 0.19 -5.37 -3.98
N ILE A 81 0.85 -4.25 -3.64
CA ILE A 81 0.33 -3.28 -2.66
C ILE A 81 -1.02 -2.72 -3.12
N LEU A 82 -1.12 -2.32 -4.39
CA LEU A 82 -2.38 -1.81 -4.95
C LEU A 82 -3.45 -2.91 -5.07
N ALA A 83 -3.06 -4.15 -5.35
CA ALA A 83 -3.98 -5.29 -5.36
C ALA A 83 -4.53 -5.57 -3.96
N TRP A 84 -3.71 -5.52 -2.91
CA TRP A 84 -4.16 -5.62 -1.52
C TRP A 84 -5.15 -4.51 -1.18
N HIS A 85 -4.88 -3.27 -1.60
CA HIS A 85 -5.82 -2.17 -1.40
C HIS A 85 -7.18 -2.41 -2.08
N ARG A 86 -7.19 -2.91 -3.33
CA ARG A 86 -8.43 -3.30 -4.02
C ARG A 86 -9.17 -4.41 -3.27
N LYS A 87 -8.46 -5.41 -2.75
CA LYS A 87 -9.06 -6.48 -1.94
C LYS A 87 -9.70 -5.95 -0.66
N LEU A 88 -9.07 -4.97 0.01
CA LEU A 88 -9.63 -4.34 1.20
C LEU A 88 -10.90 -3.54 0.88
N ILE A 89 -10.91 -2.80 -0.23
CA ILE A 89 -12.13 -2.11 -0.68
C ILE A 89 -13.22 -3.13 -0.96
N ALA A 90 -12.93 -4.18 -1.72
CA ALA A 90 -13.91 -5.23 -2.02
C ALA A 90 -14.46 -5.83 -0.73
N ALA A 91 -13.60 -6.25 0.20
CA ALA A 91 -14.03 -6.80 1.49
C ALA A 91 -14.89 -5.84 2.32
N LYS A 92 -14.63 -4.52 2.27
CA LYS A 92 -15.46 -3.52 2.95
C LYS A 92 -16.89 -3.45 2.39
N TRP A 93 -17.04 -3.66 1.08
CA TRP A 93 -18.33 -3.57 0.39
C TRP A 93 -18.98 -4.93 0.12
N THR A 94 -18.27 -6.03 0.36
CA THR A 94 -18.81 -7.39 0.30
C THR A 94 -19.49 -7.70 1.62
N TYR A 95 -20.82 -7.70 1.59
CA TYR A 95 -21.62 -8.23 2.69
C TYR A 95 -21.73 -9.76 2.56
N PRO A 96 -21.69 -10.52 3.68
CA PRO A 96 -21.99 -11.94 3.63
C PRO A 96 -23.43 -12.13 3.14
N SER A 97 -23.56 -12.70 1.94
CA SER A 97 -24.85 -13.05 1.36
C SER A 97 -25.46 -14.21 2.15
N LYS A 98 -26.60 -13.96 2.79
CA LYS A 98 -27.37 -14.98 3.53
C LYS A 98 -28.24 -15.87 2.61
N ARG A 99 -28.07 -15.77 1.29
CA ARG A 99 -28.89 -16.55 0.33
C ARG A 99 -28.39 -17.99 0.25
N VAL A 100 -29.21 -18.91 0.75
CA VAL A 100 -29.26 -20.28 0.25
C VAL A 100 -29.52 -20.16 -1.26
N GLY A 101 -28.62 -20.67 -2.10
CA GLY A 101 -28.80 -20.65 -3.55
C GLY A 101 -30.13 -21.28 -3.96
N ARG A 102 -30.54 -21.08 -5.23
CA ARG A 102 -31.76 -21.68 -5.80
C ARG A 102 -31.83 -23.18 -5.44
N PRO A 103 -32.91 -23.68 -4.82
CA PRO A 103 -33.06 -25.10 -4.55
C PRO A 103 -32.83 -25.89 -5.84
N GLY A 104 -31.93 -26.88 -5.78
CA GLY A 104 -31.71 -27.79 -6.90
C GLY A 104 -33.03 -28.45 -7.28
N VAL A 105 -33.39 -28.40 -8.56
CA VAL A 105 -34.62 -29.01 -9.06
C VAL A 105 -34.55 -30.51 -8.73
N MET A 106 -35.54 -31.02 -7.99
CA MET A 106 -35.63 -32.42 -7.55
C MET A 106 -35.38 -33.38 -8.73
N LYS A 107 -34.54 -34.41 -8.51
CA LYS A 107 -34.55 -35.62 -9.35
C LYS A 107 -35.86 -36.36 -9.08
N VAL A 108 -36.80 -36.28 -10.01
CA VAL A 108 -37.93 -37.21 -10.04
C VAL A 108 -37.38 -38.57 -10.44
N ILE A 109 -37.40 -39.50 -9.49
CA ILE A 109 -37.20 -40.93 -9.74
C ILE A 109 -38.54 -41.45 -10.24
N VAL A 110 -38.57 -42.05 -11.43
CA VAL A 110 -39.71 -42.88 -11.88
C VAL A 110 -39.18 -44.29 -12.07
N SER A 111 -39.85 -45.23 -11.39
CA SER A 111 -39.65 -46.68 -11.37
C SER A 111 -40.20 -47.36 -12.61
#